data_AF-A0A8J7MJ44-F1
#
_entry.id   AF-A0A8J7MJ44-F1
#
_cell.length_a   1.000
_cell.length_b   1.000
_cell.length_c   1.000
_cell.angle_alpha   90.00
_cell.angle_beta   90.00
_cell.angle_gamma   90.00
#
_symmetry.space_group_name_H-M   'P 1'
#
loop_
_entity.id
_entity.type
_entity.pdbx_description
1 polymer ?
#
loop_
_entity_poly.entity_id
_entity_poly.type
_entity_poly.pdbx_seq_one_letter_code
_entity_poly.pdbx_strand_id
1 'polypeptide(L)'
;MLRYLLIITLFSMTILSCEKEKTIQEEFEEAAEKETWHYIPVPGMICRDNSNTGIGVRLRNSSNKVIIYLEGGGGCFNAVTCVVNPGSFGQISFDSWQTVGLQFGIFDKGSSLNPFKDWNCVYIPYCTGDVHGGTSYNSYVNLVYQDQKMTGHNNITLALDALKMHFGTRLDEVFLTGSSAGGYGTLINANQVIEAFPAATATILDDSGPVLMAQNVQPDCLDALWINIFKIHIPDDFADYTTGQYSTDLKSIYEYLSNKHPNVQFGLISALEDIVIREFYGYGTNNCAEATVVPAPVPAVDYKNALIHLRDSVFARHTNWKTFYVNDASHTFNLLPGTMMKEVNGVQYGSWINALRDRTAMHVHD
;
A
#
# COMPACT_ATOMS: atom_id res chain seq x y z
N MET A 1 -35.51 -71.34 24.65
CA MET A 1 -34.24 -70.63 24.38
C MET A 1 -34.19 -70.42 22.87
N LEU A 2 -34.24 -69.24 22.26
CA LEU A 2 -33.47 -68.02 22.50
C LEU A 2 -34.26 -66.86 21.83
N ARG A 3 -34.45 -65.74 22.53
CA ARG A 3 -35.09 -64.51 22.00
C ARG A 3 -34.09 -63.78 21.09
N TYR A 4 -34.48 -63.45 19.86
CA TYR A 4 -33.73 -62.51 19.01
C TYR A 4 -34.20 -61.08 19.29
N LEU A 5 -33.31 -60.27 19.84
CA LEU A 5 -33.43 -58.82 19.98
C LEU A 5 -33.00 -58.18 18.64
N LEU A 6 -33.88 -57.40 18.01
CA LEU A 6 -33.52 -56.54 16.89
C LEU A 6 -32.93 -55.24 17.44
N ILE A 7 -31.65 -54.97 17.17
CA ILE A 7 -31.01 -53.69 17.46
C ILE A 7 -31.21 -52.79 16.24
N ILE A 8 -31.98 -51.71 16.40
CA ILE A 8 -32.11 -50.65 15.39
C ILE A 8 -30.99 -49.65 15.64
N THR A 9 -29.98 -49.63 14.77
CA THR A 9 -28.96 -48.58 14.72
C THR A 9 -29.49 -47.39 13.92
N LEU A 10 -29.80 -46.28 14.59
CA LEU A 10 -30.03 -45.00 13.93
C LEU A 10 -28.71 -44.46 13.37
N PHE A 11 -28.57 -44.40 12.06
CA PHE A 11 -27.53 -43.62 11.39
C PHE A 11 -27.95 -42.15 11.38
N SER A 12 -27.28 -41.33 12.20
CA SER A 12 -27.35 -39.87 12.10
C SER A 12 -26.54 -39.44 10.87
N MET A 13 -27.22 -39.12 9.77
CA MET A 13 -26.62 -38.43 8.64
C MET A 13 -26.45 -36.95 9.00
N THR A 14 -25.24 -36.54 9.36
CA THR A 14 -24.85 -35.13 9.33
C THR A 14 -24.76 -34.70 7.87
N ILE A 15 -25.74 -33.92 7.42
CA ILE A 15 -25.68 -33.24 6.12
C ILE A 15 -24.61 -32.16 6.25
N LEU A 16 -23.42 -32.39 5.70
CA LEU A 16 -22.53 -31.30 5.32
C LEU A 16 -23.23 -30.58 4.16
N SER A 17 -23.85 -29.42 4.44
CA SER A 17 -24.24 -28.51 3.37
C SER A 17 -22.94 -27.98 2.74
N CYS A 18 -22.68 -28.42 1.51
CA CYS A 18 -21.71 -27.76 0.66
C CYS A 18 -22.33 -26.40 0.28
N GLU A 19 -22.09 -25.36 1.09
CA GLU A 19 -22.43 -24.00 0.67
C GLU A 19 -21.61 -23.69 -0.58
N LYS A 20 -22.30 -23.31 -1.66
CA LYS A 20 -21.66 -22.92 -2.92
C LYS A 20 -20.78 -21.70 -2.63
N GLU A 21 -19.50 -21.75 -3.02
CA GLU A 21 -18.62 -20.59 -2.97
C GLU A 21 -19.24 -19.44 -3.79
N LYS A 22 -19.28 -18.26 -3.18
CA LYS A 22 -19.78 -17.05 -3.85
C LYS A 22 -18.83 -16.64 -4.95
N THR A 23 -19.41 -16.16 -6.04
CA THR A 23 -18.67 -15.43 -7.06
C THR A 23 -18.20 -14.08 -6.50
N ILE A 24 -17.11 -13.55 -7.06
CA ILE A 24 -16.60 -12.24 -6.63
C ILE A 24 -17.64 -11.11 -6.78
N GLN A 25 -18.56 -11.24 -7.76
CA GLN A 25 -19.66 -10.29 -7.96
C GLN A 25 -20.67 -10.36 -6.81
N GLU A 26 -21.06 -11.57 -6.37
CA GLU A 26 -21.94 -11.77 -5.22
C GLU A 26 -21.31 -11.23 -3.92
N GLU A 27 -19.98 -11.36 -3.77
CA GLU A 27 -19.23 -10.77 -2.63
C GLU A 27 -19.29 -9.23 -2.63
N PHE A 28 -19.11 -8.60 -3.79
CA PHE A 28 -19.23 -7.14 -3.92
C PHE A 28 -20.66 -6.64 -3.67
N GLU A 29 -21.67 -7.35 -4.14
CA GLU A 29 -23.08 -7.01 -3.92
C GLU A 29 -23.42 -7.04 -2.43
N GLU A 30 -23.02 -8.11 -1.73
CA GLU A 30 -23.22 -8.20 -0.28
C GLU A 30 -22.47 -7.11 0.50
N ALA A 31 -21.23 -6.81 0.12
CA ALA A 31 -20.46 -5.73 0.74
C ALA A 31 -21.14 -4.35 0.58
N ALA A 32 -21.73 -4.09 -0.59
CA ALA A 32 -22.45 -2.86 -0.89
C ALA A 32 -23.81 -2.76 -0.18
N GLU A 33 -24.47 -3.88 0.10
CA GLU A 33 -25.71 -3.91 0.88
C GLU A 33 -25.47 -3.62 2.37
N LYS A 34 -24.35 -4.11 2.93
CA LYS A 34 -24.05 -3.94 4.36
C LYS A 34 -23.46 -2.57 4.71
N GLU A 35 -22.71 -1.97 3.77
CA GLU A 35 -21.91 -0.75 4.00
C GLU A 35 -20.95 -0.82 5.21
N THR A 36 -20.52 -2.03 5.56
CA THR A 36 -19.50 -2.32 6.57
C THR A 36 -18.26 -2.92 5.91
N TRP A 37 -17.18 -3.05 6.68
CA TRP A 37 -16.01 -3.79 6.20
C TRP A 37 -16.38 -5.24 5.90
N HIS A 38 -15.97 -5.71 4.72
CA HIS A 38 -16.19 -7.05 4.21
C HIS A 38 -14.92 -7.51 3.51
N TYR A 39 -14.48 -8.74 3.77
CA TYR A 39 -13.31 -9.31 3.11
C TYR A 39 -13.75 -10.08 1.88
N ILE A 40 -13.07 -9.83 0.75
CA ILE A 40 -13.34 -10.49 -0.52
C ILE A 40 -12.06 -11.23 -0.91
N PRO A 41 -12.06 -12.58 -0.88
CA PRO A 41 -11.00 -13.37 -1.50
C PRO A 41 -10.94 -13.03 -3.00
N VAL A 42 -9.76 -12.72 -3.52
CA VAL A 42 -9.59 -12.40 -4.94
C VAL A 42 -8.83 -13.54 -5.61
N PRO A 43 -9.44 -14.23 -6.60
CA PRO A 43 -8.79 -15.35 -7.27
C PRO A 43 -7.41 -14.99 -7.83
N GLY A 44 -6.41 -15.80 -7.50
CA GLY A 44 -5.03 -15.63 -7.98
C GLY A 44 -4.16 -14.70 -7.14
N MET A 45 -4.74 -13.88 -6.24
CA MET A 45 -3.93 -13.12 -5.28
C MET A 45 -3.31 -14.08 -4.28
N ILE A 46 -1.98 -14.03 -4.12
CA ILE A 46 -1.26 -14.92 -3.21
C ILE A 46 -0.27 -14.16 -2.33
N CYS A 47 -0.07 -14.69 -1.12
CA CYS A 47 0.94 -14.20 -0.20
C CYS A 47 2.30 -14.89 -0.40
N ARG A 48 3.31 -14.38 0.30
CA ARG A 48 4.69 -14.86 0.25
C ARG A 48 4.84 -16.35 0.57
N ASP A 49 3.98 -16.89 1.44
CA ASP A 49 3.92 -18.31 1.80
C ASP A 49 3.06 -19.16 0.85
N ASN A 50 2.62 -18.58 -0.28
CA ASN A 50 1.75 -19.20 -1.29
C ASN A 50 0.30 -19.44 -0.84
N SER A 51 -0.14 -18.92 0.31
CA SER A 51 -1.56 -18.88 0.68
C SER A 51 -2.34 -17.88 -0.18
N ASN A 52 -3.64 -18.14 -0.40
CA ASN A 52 -4.52 -17.21 -1.10
C ASN A 52 -4.83 -15.99 -0.23
N THR A 53 -4.97 -14.83 -0.85
CA THR A 53 -5.38 -13.59 -0.19
C THR A 53 -6.49 -12.87 -0.95
N GLY A 54 -6.75 -11.61 -0.62
CA GLY A 54 -7.86 -10.83 -1.14
C GLY A 54 -7.79 -9.38 -0.69
N ILE A 55 -8.95 -8.72 -0.68
CA ILE A 55 -9.07 -7.31 -0.33
C ILE A 55 -10.14 -7.10 0.74
N GLY A 56 -9.96 -6.08 1.57
CA GLY A 56 -11.02 -5.53 2.40
C GLY A 56 -11.77 -4.44 1.66
N VAL A 57 -13.09 -4.43 1.73
CA VAL A 57 -13.90 -3.36 1.14
C VAL A 57 -14.94 -2.85 2.12
N ARG A 58 -15.24 -1.56 2.04
CA ARG A 58 -16.42 -0.93 2.64
C ARG A 58 -17.07 -0.08 1.57
N LEU A 59 -18.11 -0.63 0.95
CA LEU A 59 -18.73 -0.06 -0.25
C LEU A 59 -20.00 0.72 0.11
N ARG A 60 -20.35 1.68 -0.75
CA ARG A 60 -21.56 2.50 -0.66
C ARG A 60 -22.10 2.70 -2.06
N ASN A 61 -23.29 2.16 -2.32
CA ASN A 61 -23.94 2.29 -3.63
C ASN A 61 -24.24 3.75 -4.02
N SER A 62 -24.30 4.65 -3.04
CA SER A 62 -24.51 6.08 -3.22
C SER A 62 -23.24 6.85 -3.64
N SER A 63 -22.08 6.21 -3.68
CA SER A 63 -20.79 6.86 -3.92
C SER A 63 -20.12 6.34 -5.20
N ASN A 64 -19.73 7.27 -6.07
CA ASN A 64 -18.91 7.02 -7.26
C ASN A 64 -17.42 7.35 -7.02
N LYS A 65 -17.00 7.40 -5.75
CA LYS A 65 -15.63 7.73 -5.37
C LYS A 65 -15.02 6.59 -4.58
N VAL A 66 -13.73 6.33 -4.79
CA VAL A 66 -13.04 5.25 -4.10
C VAL A 66 -11.67 5.68 -3.58
N ILE A 67 -11.38 5.32 -2.33
CA ILE A 67 -10.04 5.36 -1.78
C ILE A 67 -9.49 3.93 -1.75
N ILE A 68 -8.32 3.72 -2.33
CA ILE A 68 -7.57 2.47 -2.30
C ILE A 68 -6.37 2.69 -1.39
N TYR A 69 -6.30 1.90 -0.32
CA TYR A 69 -5.23 1.94 0.67
C TYR A 69 -4.36 0.69 0.56
N LEU A 70 -3.04 0.87 0.47
CA LEU A 70 -2.05 -0.19 0.52
C LEU A 70 -1.44 -0.31 1.92
N GLU A 71 -1.53 -1.49 2.52
CA GLU A 71 -0.98 -1.75 3.86
C GLU A 71 0.55 -1.62 3.90
N GLY A 72 1.08 -1.14 5.03
CA GLY A 72 2.50 -1.16 5.36
C GLY A 72 2.96 -2.47 5.98
N GLY A 73 4.22 -2.55 6.43
CA GLY A 73 4.72 -3.72 7.17
C GLY A 73 6.14 -4.15 6.81
N GLY A 74 7.04 -3.20 6.56
CA GLY A 74 8.45 -3.47 6.25
C GLY A 74 8.68 -4.15 4.89
N GLY A 75 9.70 -5.00 4.79
CA GLY A 75 10.04 -5.72 3.56
C GLY A 75 10.87 -6.97 3.86
N CYS A 76 10.90 -7.93 2.95
CA CYS A 76 11.57 -9.22 3.10
C CYS A 76 12.75 -9.32 2.12
N PHE A 77 13.86 -8.65 2.43
CA PHE A 77 15.07 -8.63 1.60
C PHE A 77 16.31 -9.21 2.30
N ASN A 78 16.18 -9.61 3.57
CA ASN A 78 17.16 -10.43 4.30
C ASN A 78 16.45 -11.25 5.39
N ALA A 79 17.17 -12.17 6.02
CA ALA A 79 16.59 -13.05 7.04
C ALA A 79 15.92 -12.31 8.22
N VAL A 80 16.50 -11.21 8.68
CA VAL A 80 15.94 -10.43 9.81
C VAL A 80 14.61 -9.80 9.41
N THR A 81 14.56 -9.14 8.25
CA THR A 81 13.38 -8.40 7.83
C THR A 81 12.25 -9.35 7.37
N CYS A 82 12.59 -10.52 6.82
CA CYS A 82 11.62 -11.56 6.46
C CYS A 82 10.94 -12.26 7.65
N VAL A 83 11.57 -12.26 8.83
CA VAL A 83 10.97 -12.82 10.06
C VAL A 83 9.85 -11.93 10.58
N VAL A 84 10.01 -10.62 10.50
CA VAL A 84 9.04 -9.65 11.03
C VAL A 84 7.93 -9.29 10.04
N ASN A 85 8.18 -9.45 8.74
CA ASN A 85 7.17 -9.23 7.71
C ASN A 85 6.22 -10.43 7.62
N PRO A 86 4.89 -10.25 7.79
CA PRO A 86 3.94 -11.36 7.73
C PRO A 86 3.95 -12.04 6.36
N GLY A 87 4.02 -13.37 6.36
CA GLY A 87 4.03 -14.18 5.13
C GLY A 87 2.66 -14.54 4.58
N SER A 88 1.58 -14.26 5.32
CA SER A 88 0.19 -14.54 4.95
C SER A 88 -0.79 -13.52 5.51
N PHE A 89 -1.91 -13.36 4.81
CA PHE A 89 -3.05 -12.55 5.25
C PHE A 89 -4.34 -13.09 4.62
N GLY A 90 -5.33 -13.40 5.45
CA GLY A 90 -6.63 -13.91 5.01
C GLY A 90 -7.78 -13.40 5.88
N GLN A 91 -8.98 -13.98 5.72
CA GLN A 91 -10.20 -13.59 6.43
C GLN A 91 -9.99 -13.40 7.94
N ILE A 92 -9.33 -14.34 8.61
CA ILE A 92 -9.12 -14.28 10.08
C ILE A 92 -8.28 -13.05 10.46
N SER A 93 -7.19 -12.79 9.72
CA SER A 93 -6.35 -11.61 9.94
C SER A 93 -7.15 -10.33 9.68
N PHE A 94 -7.95 -10.32 8.61
CA PHE A 94 -8.83 -9.19 8.30
C PHE A 94 -9.85 -8.93 9.40
N ASP A 95 -10.55 -9.96 9.89
CA ASP A 95 -11.57 -9.83 10.93
C ASP A 95 -11.01 -9.22 12.22
N SER A 96 -9.79 -9.60 12.59
CA SER A 96 -9.09 -8.94 13.70
C SER A 96 -8.75 -7.49 13.34
N TRP A 97 -8.13 -7.27 12.18
CA TRP A 97 -7.64 -5.95 11.79
C TRP A 97 -8.75 -4.91 11.59
N GLN A 98 -9.88 -5.28 11.00
CA GLN A 98 -10.97 -4.33 10.75
C GLN A 98 -11.53 -3.72 12.03
N THR A 99 -11.44 -4.42 13.17
CA THR A 99 -11.95 -3.93 14.47
C THR A 99 -11.05 -2.90 15.12
N VAL A 100 -9.76 -2.87 14.77
CA VAL A 100 -8.76 -2.02 15.43
C VAL A 100 -8.07 -1.04 14.48
N GLY A 101 -7.72 -1.46 13.26
CA GLY A 101 -6.94 -0.66 12.32
C GLY A 101 -7.77 0.12 11.31
N LEU A 102 -8.92 -0.43 10.90
CA LEU A 102 -9.75 0.15 9.84
C LEU A 102 -10.88 1.07 10.35
N GLN A 103 -10.71 1.62 11.55
CA GLN A 103 -11.67 2.52 12.20
C GLN A 103 -11.15 3.97 12.33
N PHE A 104 -9.88 4.22 12.02
CA PHE A 104 -9.21 5.47 12.31
C PHE A 104 -8.70 6.17 11.04
N GLY A 105 -8.27 7.42 11.22
CA GLY A 105 -7.66 8.25 10.18
C GLY A 105 -8.51 8.37 8.92
N ILE A 106 -7.99 7.95 7.76
CA ILE A 106 -8.71 7.97 6.47
C ILE A 106 -9.98 7.11 6.46
N PHE A 107 -10.13 6.17 7.40
CA PHE A 107 -11.31 5.32 7.51
C PHE A 107 -12.29 5.74 8.61
N ASP A 108 -11.94 6.75 9.41
CA ASP A 108 -12.82 7.31 10.45
C ASP A 108 -14.05 7.98 9.82
N LYS A 109 -15.24 7.55 10.23
CA LYS A 109 -16.52 8.09 9.75
C LYS A 109 -16.98 9.33 10.53
N GLY A 110 -16.42 9.59 11.70
CA GLY A 110 -16.86 10.62 12.64
C GLY A 110 -16.25 12.00 12.40
N SER A 111 -15.03 12.06 11.86
CA SER A 111 -14.34 13.34 11.62
C SER A 111 -14.94 14.09 10.43
N SER A 112 -15.35 15.35 10.65
CA SER A 112 -15.74 16.27 9.58
C SER A 112 -14.57 16.68 8.68
N LEU A 113 -13.34 16.47 9.14
CA LEU A 113 -12.12 16.72 8.37
C LEU A 113 -11.69 15.51 7.52
N ASN A 114 -12.30 14.33 7.69
CA ASN A 114 -12.00 13.20 6.81
C ASN A 114 -12.74 13.35 5.48
N PRO A 115 -12.04 13.58 4.35
CA PRO A 115 -12.69 13.72 3.05
C PRO A 115 -13.30 12.42 2.52
N PHE A 116 -12.91 11.27 3.08
CA PHE A 116 -13.25 9.95 2.58
C PHE A 116 -14.40 9.27 3.35
N LYS A 117 -14.98 9.92 4.37
CA LYS A 117 -15.99 9.31 5.26
C LYS A 117 -17.23 8.74 4.53
N ASP A 118 -17.55 9.30 3.36
CA ASP A 118 -18.68 8.94 2.50
C ASP A 118 -18.23 8.26 1.18
N TRP A 119 -16.97 7.83 1.08
CA TRP A 119 -16.42 7.16 -0.08
C TRP A 119 -16.50 5.63 0.04
N ASN A 120 -16.41 4.94 -1.10
CA ASN A 120 -16.02 3.54 -1.09
C ASN A 120 -14.58 3.43 -0.59
N CYS A 121 -14.31 2.46 0.28
CA CYS A 121 -12.97 2.19 0.79
C CYS A 121 -12.52 0.81 0.34
N VAL A 122 -11.30 0.71 -0.17
CA VAL A 122 -10.62 -0.54 -0.48
C VAL A 122 -9.32 -0.61 0.31
N TYR A 123 -9.09 -1.74 0.95
CA TYR A 123 -7.89 -2.07 1.70
C TYR A 123 -7.21 -3.25 1.04
N ILE A 124 -5.96 -3.07 0.61
CA ILE A 124 -5.14 -4.14 0.04
C ILE A 124 -4.10 -4.55 1.09
N PRO A 125 -4.18 -5.78 1.64
CA PRO A 125 -3.26 -6.25 2.65
C PRO A 125 -1.85 -6.45 2.10
N TYR A 126 -0.86 -6.41 2.98
CA TYR A 126 0.54 -6.61 2.64
C TYR A 126 1.09 -7.89 3.27
N CYS A 127 1.13 -8.94 2.46
CA CYS A 127 1.68 -10.24 2.85
C CYS A 127 2.73 -10.76 1.87
N THR A 128 3.21 -9.91 0.98
CA THR A 128 4.12 -10.28 -0.13
C THR A 128 5.57 -9.95 0.19
N GLY A 129 5.86 -9.02 1.12
CA GLY A 129 7.22 -8.70 1.56
C GLY A 129 8.06 -7.90 0.57
N ASP A 130 7.45 -7.36 -0.47
CA ASP A 130 8.10 -6.74 -1.63
C ASP A 130 7.67 -5.29 -1.88
N VAL A 131 7.22 -4.62 -0.82
CA VAL A 131 6.68 -3.25 -0.82
C VAL A 131 5.58 -3.01 -1.86
N HIS A 132 4.77 -4.05 -2.13
CA HIS A 132 3.74 -4.09 -3.18
C HIS A 132 4.28 -3.95 -4.62
N GLY A 133 5.58 -4.07 -4.83
CA GLY A 133 6.21 -3.85 -6.13
C GLY A 133 6.54 -5.11 -6.92
N GLY A 134 6.51 -6.29 -6.27
CA GLY A 134 7.10 -7.50 -6.83
C GLY A 134 6.24 -8.22 -7.87
N THR A 135 6.94 -8.89 -8.80
CA THR A 135 6.34 -9.69 -9.89
C THR A 135 6.82 -11.15 -9.89
N SER A 136 7.56 -11.57 -8.86
CA SER A 136 8.26 -12.84 -8.80
C SER A 136 7.53 -13.90 -7.98
N TYR A 137 7.31 -15.05 -8.60
CA TYR A 137 6.78 -16.23 -7.92
C TYR A 137 7.87 -17.07 -7.27
N ASN A 138 9.16 -16.82 -7.48
CA ASN A 138 10.25 -17.63 -6.93
C ASN A 138 11.44 -16.74 -6.56
N SER A 139 11.27 -15.87 -5.57
CA SER A 139 12.36 -15.05 -5.07
C SER A 139 13.18 -15.79 -4.02
N TYR A 140 14.50 -15.67 -4.17
CA TYR A 140 15.47 -16.15 -3.19
C TYR A 140 15.89 -15.00 -2.28
N VAL A 141 15.79 -15.21 -0.97
CA VAL A 141 16.36 -14.32 0.04
C VAL A 141 17.35 -15.14 0.86
N ASN A 142 18.57 -14.65 1.02
CA ASN A 142 19.60 -15.42 1.71
C ASN A 142 19.17 -15.76 3.14
N LEU A 143 19.50 -16.97 3.57
CA LEU A 143 19.14 -17.54 4.88
C LEU A 143 17.63 -17.66 5.15
N VAL A 144 16.77 -17.46 4.15
CA VAL A 144 15.32 -17.72 4.23
C VAL A 144 15.01 -18.97 3.41
N TYR A 145 14.85 -20.09 4.11
CA TYR A 145 14.73 -21.42 3.51
C TYR A 145 13.29 -21.76 3.07
N GLN A 146 12.67 -20.90 2.24
CA GLN A 146 11.40 -21.16 1.55
C GLN A 146 11.33 -20.35 0.25
N ASP A 147 10.59 -20.81 -0.75
CA ASP A 147 10.33 -20.02 -1.96
C ASP A 147 9.45 -18.82 -1.60
N GLN A 148 9.94 -17.60 -1.81
CA GLN A 148 9.21 -16.38 -1.48
C GLN A 148 8.39 -15.92 -2.69
N LYS A 149 7.07 -15.78 -2.53
CA LYS A 149 6.19 -15.19 -3.55
C LYS A 149 6.12 -13.66 -3.39
N MET A 150 7.03 -12.97 -4.05
CA MET A 150 7.09 -11.50 -4.11
C MET A 150 6.17 -11.02 -5.25
N THR A 151 4.85 -11.05 -5.01
CA THR A 151 3.82 -10.85 -6.04
C THR A 151 2.94 -9.62 -5.83
N GLY A 152 3.40 -8.64 -5.05
CA GLY A 152 2.64 -7.46 -4.65
C GLY A 152 2.07 -6.65 -5.83
N HIS A 153 2.86 -6.43 -6.88
CA HIS A 153 2.40 -5.71 -8.06
C HIS A 153 1.33 -6.51 -8.81
N ASN A 154 1.56 -7.82 -8.96
CA ASN A 154 0.60 -8.75 -9.60
C ASN A 154 -0.72 -8.81 -8.80
N ASN A 155 -0.64 -8.82 -7.47
CA ASN A 155 -1.80 -8.82 -6.59
C ASN A 155 -2.62 -7.54 -6.75
N ILE A 156 -1.97 -6.38 -6.91
CA ILE A 156 -2.67 -5.12 -7.19
C ILE A 156 -3.34 -5.16 -8.57
N THR A 157 -2.70 -5.74 -9.60
CA THR A 157 -3.35 -5.92 -10.92
C THR A 157 -4.65 -6.73 -10.80
N LEU A 158 -4.62 -7.84 -10.06
CA LEU A 158 -5.81 -8.68 -9.83
C LEU A 158 -6.89 -7.96 -9.00
N ALA A 159 -6.49 -7.20 -7.98
CA ALA A 159 -7.41 -6.37 -7.23
C ALA A 159 -8.07 -5.30 -8.12
N LEU A 160 -7.31 -4.63 -8.99
CA LEU A 160 -7.84 -3.66 -9.94
C LEU A 160 -8.79 -4.30 -10.96
N ASP A 161 -8.49 -5.51 -11.44
CA ASP A 161 -9.41 -6.27 -12.30
C ASP A 161 -10.74 -6.55 -11.58
N ALA A 162 -10.69 -6.97 -10.32
CA ALA A 162 -11.89 -7.15 -9.48
C ALA A 162 -12.69 -5.86 -9.30
N LEU A 163 -12.02 -4.76 -8.97
CA LEU A 163 -12.66 -3.46 -8.77
C LEU A 163 -13.26 -2.91 -10.07
N LYS A 164 -12.61 -3.13 -11.23
CA LYS A 164 -13.16 -2.76 -12.54
C LYS A 164 -14.45 -3.52 -12.84
N MET A 165 -14.55 -4.80 -12.48
CA MET A 165 -15.80 -5.55 -12.64
C MET A 165 -16.94 -4.95 -11.80
N HIS A 166 -16.64 -4.50 -10.59
CA HIS A 166 -17.64 -3.88 -9.71
C HIS A 166 -18.02 -2.45 -10.15
N PHE A 167 -17.04 -1.57 -10.31
CA PHE A 167 -17.30 -0.15 -10.58
C PHE A 167 -17.61 0.14 -12.06
N GLY A 168 -17.08 -0.64 -12.99
CA GLY A 168 -17.13 -0.34 -14.41
C GLY A 168 -16.54 1.03 -14.71
N THR A 169 -17.28 1.86 -15.45
CA THR A 169 -16.90 3.24 -15.80
C THR A 169 -17.50 4.30 -14.87
N ARG A 170 -18.07 3.90 -13.72
CA ARG A 170 -18.87 4.79 -12.86
C ARG A 170 -18.07 5.69 -11.93
N LEU A 171 -16.76 5.48 -11.80
CA LEU A 171 -15.96 6.25 -10.85
C LEU A 171 -15.72 7.68 -11.35
N ASP A 172 -16.07 8.64 -10.51
CA ASP A 172 -15.76 10.06 -10.70
C ASP A 172 -14.36 10.38 -10.16
N GLU A 173 -13.93 9.70 -9.10
CA GLU A 173 -12.70 9.99 -8.38
C GLU A 173 -12.06 8.73 -7.77
N VAL A 174 -10.75 8.60 -7.94
CA VAL A 174 -9.92 7.55 -7.32
C VAL A 174 -8.79 8.19 -6.52
N PHE A 175 -8.66 7.80 -5.26
CA PHE A 175 -7.56 8.22 -4.40
C PHE A 175 -6.72 6.99 -4.04
N LEU A 176 -5.48 6.93 -4.50
CA LEU A 176 -4.54 5.88 -4.11
C LEU A 176 -3.64 6.40 -3.00
N THR A 177 -3.54 5.65 -1.92
CA THR A 177 -2.58 5.92 -0.87
C THR A 177 -2.13 4.64 -0.19
N GLY A 178 -1.07 4.73 0.60
CA GLY A 178 -0.57 3.61 1.37
C GLY A 178 0.52 4.11 2.28
N SER A 179 0.76 3.36 3.34
CA SER A 179 1.64 3.78 4.42
C SER A 179 2.87 2.88 4.51
N SER A 180 4.06 3.45 4.79
CA SER A 180 5.30 2.68 4.92
C SER A 180 5.63 1.89 3.64
N ALA A 181 5.71 0.56 3.70
CA ALA A 181 5.78 -0.31 2.52
C ALA A 181 4.69 0.00 1.46
N GLY A 182 3.48 0.33 1.91
CA GLY A 182 2.38 0.77 1.04
C GLY A 182 2.58 2.15 0.42
N GLY A 183 3.43 3.00 1.00
CA GLY A 183 3.83 4.29 0.43
C GLY A 183 4.71 4.10 -0.81
N TYR A 184 5.73 3.24 -0.71
CA TYR A 184 6.50 2.79 -1.89
C TYR A 184 5.60 2.10 -2.91
N GLY A 185 4.72 1.20 -2.43
CA GLY A 185 3.71 0.55 -3.25
C GLY A 185 2.80 1.53 -3.98
N THR A 186 2.47 2.65 -3.36
CA THR A 186 1.63 3.69 -3.96
C THR A 186 2.33 4.31 -5.14
N LEU A 187 3.62 4.62 -5.02
CA LEU A 187 4.42 5.14 -6.14
C LEU A 187 4.54 4.11 -7.27
N ILE A 188 4.93 2.87 -6.94
CA ILE A 188 5.18 1.79 -7.91
C ILE A 188 3.91 1.44 -8.69
N ASN A 189 2.75 1.46 -8.03
CA ASN A 189 1.48 1.03 -8.62
C ASN A 189 0.59 2.18 -9.12
N ALA A 190 1.01 3.44 -8.95
CA ALA A 190 0.21 4.60 -9.36
C ALA A 190 -0.23 4.51 -10.83
N ASN A 191 0.68 4.13 -11.73
CA ASN A 191 0.37 4.04 -13.16
C ASN A 191 -0.78 3.06 -13.45
N GLN A 192 -0.71 1.84 -12.92
CA GLN A 192 -1.74 0.84 -13.18
C GLN A 192 -3.10 1.21 -12.57
N VAL A 193 -3.11 1.93 -11.43
CA VAL A 193 -4.36 2.44 -10.83
C VAL A 193 -4.98 3.53 -11.71
N ILE A 194 -4.18 4.46 -12.22
CA ILE A 194 -4.65 5.54 -13.10
C ILE A 194 -5.20 4.94 -14.41
N GLU A 195 -4.49 3.98 -15.00
CA GLU A 195 -4.90 3.31 -16.24
C GLU A 195 -6.12 2.38 -16.05
N ALA A 196 -6.32 1.84 -14.84
CA ALA A 196 -7.50 1.03 -14.53
C ALA A 196 -8.80 1.86 -14.52
N PHE A 197 -8.72 3.15 -14.19
CA PHE A 197 -9.88 4.05 -14.08
C PHE A 197 -9.65 5.36 -14.85
N PRO A 198 -9.49 5.32 -16.19
CA PRO A 198 -9.03 6.47 -16.98
C PRO A 198 -10.06 7.60 -17.06
N ALA A 199 -11.32 7.34 -16.73
CA ALA A 199 -12.38 8.35 -16.66
C ALA A 199 -12.46 9.07 -15.31
N ALA A 200 -11.87 8.49 -14.25
CA ALA A 200 -11.89 9.06 -12.91
C ALA A 200 -10.78 10.09 -12.73
N THR A 201 -11.05 11.13 -11.92
CA THR A 201 -9.98 12.01 -11.46
C THR A 201 -9.13 11.26 -10.44
N ALA A 202 -7.83 11.10 -10.72
CA ALA A 202 -6.91 10.43 -9.82
C ALA A 202 -6.13 11.41 -8.92
N THR A 203 -5.98 11.06 -7.65
CA THR A 203 -5.04 11.68 -6.70
C THR A 203 -4.24 10.58 -6.01
N ILE A 204 -2.93 10.76 -5.89
CA ILE A 204 -1.99 9.77 -5.36
C ILE A 204 -1.29 10.37 -4.14
N LEU A 205 -1.22 9.65 -3.02
CA LEU A 205 -0.57 10.12 -1.80
C LEU A 205 0.30 9.03 -1.18
N ASP A 206 1.61 9.27 -1.17
CA ASP A 206 2.57 8.46 -0.43
C ASP A 206 2.61 8.90 1.04
N ASP A 207 2.39 7.96 1.97
CA ASP A 207 2.54 8.16 3.41
C ASP A 207 3.76 7.40 3.94
N SER A 208 4.83 8.11 4.28
CA SER A 208 6.05 7.54 4.85
C SER A 208 6.71 6.45 3.98
N GLY A 209 6.62 6.52 2.65
CA GLY A 209 7.41 5.69 1.71
C GLY A 209 8.30 6.46 0.72
N PRO A 210 9.00 7.55 1.12
CA PRO A 210 9.70 8.41 0.18
C PRO A 210 10.95 7.74 -0.41
N VAL A 211 11.07 7.71 -1.73
CA VAL A 211 12.32 7.40 -2.42
C VAL A 211 13.22 8.64 -2.38
N LEU A 212 14.43 8.52 -1.84
CA LEU A 212 15.35 9.62 -1.61
C LEU A 212 16.52 9.59 -2.59
N MET A 213 16.91 10.77 -3.08
CA MET A 213 17.98 10.90 -4.08
C MET A 213 19.38 10.84 -3.47
N ALA A 214 19.50 11.11 -2.17
CA ALA A 214 20.77 11.28 -1.48
C ALA A 214 21.47 9.93 -1.23
N GLN A 215 22.65 9.72 -1.83
CA GLN A 215 23.40 8.46 -1.75
C GLN A 215 23.84 8.09 -0.33
N ASN A 216 24.08 9.07 0.55
CA ASN A 216 24.41 8.83 1.96
C ASN A 216 23.20 8.41 2.80
N VAL A 217 21.98 8.50 2.25
CA VAL A 217 20.74 8.08 2.89
C VAL A 217 20.23 6.81 2.21
N GLN A 218 19.88 6.88 0.92
CA GLN A 218 19.46 5.75 0.11
C GLN A 218 20.50 5.48 -1.00
N PRO A 219 21.49 4.63 -0.73
CA PRO A 219 22.52 4.30 -1.72
C PRO A 219 21.96 3.41 -2.84
N ASP A 220 22.53 3.50 -4.04
CA ASP A 220 22.10 2.71 -5.20
C ASP A 220 22.17 1.20 -5.00
N CYS A 221 23.05 0.73 -4.12
CA CYS A 221 23.11 -0.70 -3.79
C CYS A 221 21.81 -1.20 -3.12
N LEU A 222 21.10 -0.32 -2.40
CA LEU A 222 19.87 -0.68 -1.70
C LEU A 222 18.71 -0.76 -2.69
N ASP A 223 18.65 0.19 -3.62
CA ASP A 223 17.73 0.14 -4.75
C ASP A 223 17.95 -1.14 -5.57
N ALA A 224 19.20 -1.44 -5.92
CA ALA A 224 19.55 -2.64 -6.66
C ALA A 224 19.19 -3.91 -5.88
N LEU A 225 19.37 -3.93 -4.56
CA LEU A 225 18.97 -5.04 -3.70
C LEU A 225 17.45 -5.28 -3.78
N TRP A 226 16.65 -4.23 -3.60
CA TRP A 226 15.19 -4.31 -3.65
C TRP A 226 14.71 -4.70 -5.04
N ILE A 227 15.17 -4.03 -6.09
CA ILE A 227 14.81 -4.35 -7.49
C ILE A 227 15.13 -5.82 -7.80
N ASN A 228 16.29 -6.32 -7.38
CA ASN A 228 16.69 -7.69 -7.69
C ASN A 228 15.93 -8.76 -6.91
N ILE A 229 15.65 -8.54 -5.62
CA ILE A 229 14.95 -9.51 -4.76
C ILE A 229 13.45 -9.50 -5.05
N PHE A 230 12.86 -8.31 -5.10
CA PHE A 230 11.42 -8.14 -5.27
C PHE A 230 11.00 -8.31 -6.73
N LYS A 231 11.91 -8.08 -7.69
CA LYS A 231 11.58 -7.94 -9.11
C LYS A 231 10.52 -6.85 -9.29
N ILE A 232 10.86 -5.65 -8.79
CA ILE A 232 9.99 -4.47 -8.88
C ILE A 232 9.60 -4.28 -10.35
N HIS A 233 8.30 -4.17 -10.61
CA HIS A 233 7.82 -3.92 -11.96
C HIS A 233 8.23 -2.52 -12.44
N ILE A 234 8.87 -2.46 -13.61
CA ILE A 234 9.16 -1.22 -14.32
C ILE A 234 8.28 -1.23 -15.59
N PRO A 235 7.44 -0.20 -15.80
CA PRO A 235 6.60 -0.10 -16.99
C PRO A 235 7.41 -0.11 -18.30
N ASP A 236 6.86 -0.71 -19.35
CA ASP A 236 7.54 -0.82 -20.66
C ASP A 236 7.87 0.55 -21.29
N ASP A 237 7.04 1.57 -21.01
CA ASP A 237 7.20 2.94 -21.50
C ASP A 237 7.97 3.84 -20.52
N PHE A 238 8.60 3.28 -19.48
CA PHE A 238 9.28 4.06 -18.44
C PHE A 238 10.38 4.99 -18.99
N ALA A 239 11.13 4.50 -19.99
CA ALA A 239 12.20 5.26 -20.66
C ALA A 239 11.67 6.44 -21.49
N ASP A 240 10.41 6.42 -21.93
CA ASP A 240 9.82 7.50 -22.72
C ASP A 240 9.50 8.73 -21.86
N TYR A 241 9.37 8.55 -20.55
CA TYR A 241 8.98 9.58 -19.60
C TYR A 241 10.08 9.93 -18.59
N THR A 242 11.30 9.40 -18.75
CA THR A 242 12.44 9.67 -17.86
C THR A 242 13.64 10.18 -18.66
N THR A 243 14.48 11.00 -18.02
CA THR A 243 15.65 11.62 -18.68
C THR A 243 16.95 10.86 -18.44
N GLY A 244 16.93 9.84 -17.57
CA GLY A 244 18.13 9.11 -17.14
C GLY A 244 19.04 9.94 -16.21
N GLN A 245 18.52 11.02 -15.62
CA GLN A 245 19.28 11.88 -14.73
C GLN A 245 19.62 11.24 -13.37
N TYR A 246 18.84 10.24 -12.95
CA TYR A 246 19.04 9.54 -11.69
C TYR A 246 19.67 8.18 -11.93
N SER A 247 20.38 7.68 -10.92
CA SER A 247 21.17 6.47 -10.99
C SER A 247 20.36 5.18 -11.06
N THR A 248 19.09 5.19 -10.66
CA THR A 248 18.23 4.00 -10.60
C THR A 248 16.82 4.31 -11.09
N ASP A 249 16.12 3.28 -11.57
CA ASP A 249 14.72 3.41 -12.00
C ASP A 249 13.82 3.80 -10.82
N LEU A 250 14.09 3.30 -9.62
CA LEU A 250 13.34 3.66 -8.42
C LEU A 250 13.43 5.17 -8.14
N LYS A 251 14.62 5.78 -8.27
CA LYS A 251 14.79 7.23 -8.10
C LYS A 251 14.16 8.05 -9.23
N SER A 252 14.02 7.46 -10.41
CA SER A 252 13.37 8.09 -11.56
C SER A 252 11.83 8.05 -11.51
N ILE A 253 11.24 7.40 -10.50
CA ILE A 253 9.79 7.22 -10.39
C ILE A 253 9.01 8.54 -10.35
N TYR A 254 9.54 9.57 -9.68
CA TYR A 254 8.88 10.87 -9.60
C TYR A 254 8.81 11.56 -10.97
N GLU A 255 9.88 11.44 -11.76
CA GLU A 255 9.94 11.99 -13.10
C GLU A 255 8.98 11.25 -14.03
N TYR A 256 9.02 9.91 -14.01
CA TYR A 256 8.11 9.06 -14.77
C TYR A 256 6.64 9.42 -14.50
N LEU A 257 6.24 9.42 -13.22
CA LEU A 257 4.85 9.70 -12.83
C LEU A 257 4.42 11.12 -13.20
N SER A 258 5.28 12.11 -13.00
CA SER A 258 4.96 13.49 -13.35
C SER A 258 4.82 13.72 -14.85
N ASN A 259 5.69 13.12 -15.65
CA ASN A 259 5.71 13.32 -17.09
C ASN A 259 4.59 12.53 -17.78
N LYS A 260 4.32 11.30 -17.33
CA LYS A 260 3.24 10.47 -17.88
C LYS A 260 1.86 10.96 -17.46
N HIS A 261 1.73 11.44 -16.23
CA HIS A 261 0.45 11.86 -15.63
C HIS A 261 0.45 13.33 -15.19
N PRO A 262 0.62 14.30 -16.11
CA PRO A 262 0.76 15.72 -15.75
C PRO A 262 -0.51 16.31 -15.11
N ASN A 263 -1.66 15.66 -15.30
CA ASN A 263 -2.96 16.08 -14.76
C ASN A 263 -3.30 15.44 -13.40
N VAL A 264 -2.49 14.50 -12.92
CA VAL A 264 -2.69 13.83 -11.62
C VAL A 264 -1.98 14.62 -10.54
N GLN A 265 -2.61 14.75 -9.37
CA GLN A 265 -1.97 15.34 -8.19
C GLN A 265 -1.31 14.27 -7.35
N PHE A 266 -0.07 14.55 -6.96
CA PHE A 266 0.75 13.66 -6.15
C PHE A 266 1.09 14.33 -4.82
N GLY A 267 0.96 13.59 -3.75
CA GLY A 267 1.29 14.00 -2.40
C GLY A 267 2.35 13.11 -1.78
N LEU A 268 3.16 13.69 -0.89
CA LEU A 268 4.00 12.96 0.06
C LEU A 268 3.78 13.53 1.45
N ILE A 269 3.33 12.70 2.39
CA ILE A 269 3.41 13.00 3.82
C ILE A 269 4.55 12.20 4.45
N SER A 270 5.38 12.87 5.26
CA SER A 270 6.50 12.20 5.94
C SER A 270 6.92 12.96 7.20
N ALA A 271 7.34 12.23 8.22
CA ALA A 271 8.06 12.78 9.35
C ALA A 271 9.49 13.14 8.92
N LEU A 272 9.97 14.32 9.31
CA LEU A 272 11.33 14.79 8.97
C LEU A 272 12.43 13.95 9.63
N GLU A 273 12.11 13.18 10.65
CA GLU A 273 13.03 12.26 11.32
C GLU A 273 12.49 10.83 11.42
N ASP A 274 11.59 10.41 10.50
CA ASP A 274 10.92 9.09 10.48
C ASP A 274 11.87 7.97 10.88
N ILE A 275 11.67 7.44 12.10
CA ILE A 275 12.63 6.52 12.71
C ILE A 275 12.70 5.18 11.98
N VAL A 276 11.58 4.74 11.39
CA VAL A 276 11.49 3.44 10.72
C VAL A 276 12.13 3.53 9.34
N ILE A 277 11.84 4.56 8.55
CA ILE A 277 12.45 4.69 7.23
C ILE A 277 13.96 4.91 7.33
N ARG A 278 14.41 5.68 8.32
CA ARG A 278 15.85 5.82 8.62
C ARG A 278 16.50 4.49 8.99
N GLU A 279 15.82 3.63 9.74
CA GLU A 279 16.30 2.28 10.07
C GLU A 279 16.41 1.41 8.81
N PHE A 280 15.40 1.41 7.94
CA PHE A 280 15.41 0.67 6.68
C PHE A 280 16.54 1.12 5.74
N TYR A 281 16.77 2.42 5.64
CA TYR A 281 17.90 2.96 4.89
C TYR A 281 19.25 2.72 5.56
N GLY A 282 19.26 2.42 6.86
CA GLY A 282 20.42 1.93 7.60
C GLY A 282 21.02 0.65 6.98
N TYR A 283 20.22 -0.20 6.34
CA TYR A 283 20.69 -1.40 5.65
C TYR A 283 21.62 -1.08 4.45
N GLY A 284 21.59 0.16 3.94
CA GLY A 284 22.49 0.61 2.89
C GLY A 284 23.90 1.01 3.36
N THR A 285 24.09 1.31 4.66
CA THR A 285 25.28 2.00 5.18
C THR A 285 26.60 1.21 5.07
N ASN A 286 26.54 -0.12 4.99
CA ASN A 286 27.71 -0.99 4.82
C ASN A 286 27.80 -1.57 3.40
N ASN A 287 27.63 -0.73 2.38
CA ASN A 287 27.57 -1.14 0.96
C ASN A 287 26.54 -2.25 0.70
N CYS A 288 25.43 -2.22 1.44
CA CYS A 288 24.37 -3.24 1.37
C CYS A 288 24.89 -4.67 1.61
N ALA A 289 26.00 -4.82 2.33
CA ALA A 289 26.45 -6.10 2.82
C ALA A 289 25.36 -6.73 3.68
N GLU A 290 25.24 -8.05 3.59
CA GLU A 290 24.21 -8.78 4.31
C GLU A 290 24.29 -8.50 5.83
N ALA A 291 23.18 -8.03 6.38
CA ALA A 291 23.04 -7.71 7.79
C ALA A 291 22.27 -8.83 8.49
N THR A 292 22.89 -9.42 9.51
CA THR A 292 22.27 -10.43 10.39
C THR A 292 21.64 -9.81 11.64
N VAL A 293 21.74 -8.49 11.78
CA VAL A 293 21.14 -7.68 12.85
C VAL A 293 20.51 -6.42 12.25
N VAL A 294 19.57 -5.82 12.98
CA VAL A 294 18.99 -4.53 12.58
C VAL A 294 20.08 -3.44 12.66
N PRO A 295 20.32 -2.69 11.57
CA PRO A 295 21.34 -1.63 11.54
C PRO A 295 20.89 -0.41 12.34
N ALA A 296 21.84 0.47 12.65
CA ALA A 296 21.51 1.78 13.18
C ALA A 296 20.76 2.62 12.13
N PRO A 297 19.76 3.42 12.53
CA PRO A 297 19.11 4.36 11.62
C PRO A 297 20.10 5.37 11.03
N VAL A 298 19.90 5.75 9.77
CA VAL A 298 20.62 6.88 9.15
C VAL A 298 20.47 8.14 10.04
N PRO A 299 21.50 9.00 10.14
CA PRO A 299 21.41 10.23 10.92
C PRO A 299 20.19 11.08 10.56
N ALA A 300 19.47 11.58 11.58
CA ALA A 300 18.23 12.35 11.38
C ALA A 300 18.43 13.57 10.48
N VAL A 301 19.56 14.27 10.64
CA VAL A 301 19.92 15.44 9.84
C VAL A 301 20.09 15.10 8.36
N ASP A 302 20.69 13.95 8.03
CA ASP A 302 20.90 13.53 6.65
C ASP A 302 19.57 13.17 5.98
N TYR A 303 18.72 12.43 6.69
CA TYR A 303 17.38 12.07 6.22
C TYR A 303 16.50 13.31 6.01
N LYS A 304 16.48 14.24 6.99
CA LYS A 304 15.77 15.51 6.88
C LYS A 304 16.24 16.33 5.66
N ASN A 305 17.55 16.44 5.45
CA ASN A 305 18.11 17.15 4.31
C ASN A 305 17.74 16.48 2.98
N ALA A 306 17.66 15.14 2.95
CA ALA A 306 17.24 14.40 1.76
C ALA A 306 15.75 14.62 1.42
N LEU A 307 14.86 14.70 2.42
CA LEU A 307 13.45 15.08 2.20
C LEU A 307 13.31 16.53 1.71
N ILE A 308 14.07 17.46 2.31
CA ILE A 308 14.08 18.86 1.86
C ILE A 308 14.59 18.95 0.41
N HIS A 309 15.64 18.21 0.06
CA HIS A 309 16.13 18.13 -1.32
C HIS A 309 15.07 17.57 -2.27
N LEU A 310 14.34 16.52 -1.87
CA LEU A 310 13.25 15.97 -2.66
C LEU A 310 12.20 17.05 -2.98
N ARG A 311 11.77 17.83 -1.98
CA ARG A 311 10.85 18.96 -2.18
C ARG A 311 11.44 20.06 -3.08
N ASP A 312 12.61 20.58 -2.71
CA ASP A 312 13.15 21.82 -3.27
C ASP A 312 13.85 21.64 -4.62
N SER A 313 14.26 20.41 -4.97
CA SER A 313 15.00 20.12 -6.20
C SER A 313 14.29 19.14 -7.11
N VAL A 314 13.61 18.11 -6.56
CA VAL A 314 12.88 17.14 -7.39
C VAL A 314 11.48 17.66 -7.69
N PHE A 315 10.67 17.89 -6.66
CA PHE A 315 9.29 18.34 -6.83
C PHE A 315 9.18 19.78 -7.36
N ALA A 316 10.17 20.64 -7.13
CA ALA A 316 10.21 21.96 -7.74
C ALA A 316 10.19 21.94 -9.29
N ARG A 317 10.57 20.81 -9.91
CA ARG A 317 10.54 20.60 -11.37
C ARG A 317 9.20 20.07 -11.88
N HIS A 318 8.32 19.68 -10.97
CA HIS A 318 7.05 19.03 -11.28
C HIS A 318 5.91 19.70 -10.49
N THR A 319 5.12 20.53 -11.15
CA THR A 319 4.11 21.37 -10.49
C THR A 319 3.00 20.60 -9.77
N ASN A 320 2.85 19.31 -10.06
CA ASN A 320 1.81 18.44 -9.54
C ASN A 320 2.17 17.66 -8.27
N TRP A 321 3.35 17.88 -7.68
CA TRP A 321 3.72 17.30 -6.37
C TRP A 321 3.52 18.29 -5.23
N LYS A 322 3.04 17.82 -4.08
CA LYS A 322 2.94 18.58 -2.84
C LYS A 322 3.39 17.74 -1.66
N THR A 323 3.90 18.40 -0.63
CA THR A 323 4.44 17.72 0.56
C THR A 323 3.73 18.19 1.83
N PHE A 324 3.53 17.29 2.77
CA PHE A 324 3.14 17.60 4.14
C PHE A 324 4.19 17.01 5.07
N TYR A 325 5.15 17.82 5.50
CA TYR A 325 6.24 17.37 6.36
C TYR A 325 5.97 17.72 7.80
N VAL A 326 6.18 16.74 8.67
CA VAL A 326 5.93 16.84 10.10
C VAL A 326 7.27 16.84 10.83
N ASN A 327 7.56 17.82 11.68
CA ASN A 327 8.82 17.89 12.42
C ASN A 327 8.81 16.99 13.67
N ASP A 328 8.71 15.67 13.46
CA ASP A 328 8.86 14.65 14.49
C ASP A 328 9.55 13.40 13.93
N ALA A 329 9.59 12.32 14.72
CA ALA A 329 10.17 11.02 14.36
C ALA A 329 9.09 9.93 14.17
N SER A 330 7.82 10.32 14.01
CA SER A 330 6.70 9.38 13.90
C SER A 330 6.80 8.53 12.64
N HIS A 331 6.09 7.40 12.62
CA HIS A 331 5.99 6.57 11.43
C HIS A 331 4.55 6.21 11.08
N THR A 332 4.20 6.61 9.86
CA THR A 332 2.88 6.62 9.20
C THR A 332 1.84 7.55 9.83
N PHE A 333 0.92 8.05 9.00
CA PHE A 333 -0.08 9.02 9.40
C PHE A 333 -1.51 8.61 9.05
N ASN A 334 -1.74 7.91 7.94
CA ASN A 334 -3.08 7.71 7.36
C ASN A 334 -4.06 6.96 8.27
N LEU A 335 -3.57 6.02 9.09
CA LEU A 335 -4.42 5.20 9.97
C LEU A 335 -4.33 5.63 11.44
N LEU A 336 -3.62 6.71 11.78
CA LEU A 336 -3.51 7.15 13.16
C LEU A 336 -4.81 7.82 13.64
N PRO A 337 -5.27 7.53 14.87
CA PRO A 337 -6.38 8.25 15.49
C PRO A 337 -6.13 9.76 15.51
N GLY A 338 -7.12 10.54 15.08
CA GLY A 338 -7.04 12.00 15.08
C GLY A 338 -6.12 12.61 14.01
N THR A 339 -5.52 11.82 13.13
CA THR A 339 -4.56 12.31 12.11
C THR A 339 -5.13 13.42 11.22
N MET A 340 -6.44 13.39 10.93
CA MET A 340 -7.09 14.43 10.11
C MET A 340 -7.04 15.82 10.75
N MET A 341 -6.95 15.90 12.08
CA MET A 341 -6.80 17.14 12.85
C MET A 341 -5.33 17.55 13.04
N LYS A 342 -4.37 16.68 12.69
CA LYS A 342 -2.95 17.00 12.84
C LYS A 342 -2.65 18.25 12.03
N GLU A 343 -2.05 19.23 12.69
CA GLU A 343 -1.78 20.54 12.12
C GLU A 343 -0.26 20.76 12.03
N VAL A 344 0.17 21.30 10.90
CA VAL A 344 1.54 21.75 10.68
C VAL A 344 1.44 23.16 10.10
N ASN A 345 2.11 24.12 10.72
CA ASN A 345 2.10 25.53 10.30
C ASN A 345 0.68 26.08 9.98
N GLY A 346 -0.30 25.80 10.83
CA GLY A 346 -1.69 26.26 10.67
C GLY A 346 -2.53 25.50 9.64
N VAL A 347 -2.00 24.45 9.01
CA VAL A 347 -2.73 23.63 8.02
C VAL A 347 -3.01 22.24 8.59
N GLN A 348 -4.29 21.90 8.71
CA GLN A 348 -4.73 20.57 9.12
C GLN A 348 -4.58 19.56 7.98
N TYR A 349 -4.14 18.34 8.31
CA TYR A 349 -3.89 17.29 7.32
C TYR A 349 -5.13 16.93 6.49
N GLY A 350 -6.31 16.79 7.11
CA GLY A 350 -7.55 16.53 6.37
C GLY A 350 -7.92 17.63 5.38
N SER A 351 -7.69 18.90 5.76
CA SER A 351 -7.87 20.06 4.87
C SER A 351 -6.84 20.09 3.75
N TRP A 352 -5.59 19.70 4.03
CA TRP A 352 -4.53 19.59 3.03
C TRP A 352 -4.81 18.48 2.00
N ILE A 353 -5.35 17.33 2.42
CA ILE A 353 -5.77 16.27 1.50
C ILE A 353 -6.87 16.78 0.55
N ASN A 354 -7.86 17.52 1.06
CA ASN A 354 -8.87 18.16 0.20
C ASN A 354 -8.22 19.12 -0.80
N ALA A 355 -7.34 19.99 -0.33
CA ALA A 355 -6.61 20.91 -1.21
C ALA A 355 -5.75 20.17 -2.24
N LEU A 356 -5.18 19.01 -1.90
CA LEU A 356 -4.41 18.18 -2.83
C LEU A 356 -5.31 17.68 -3.96
N ARG A 357 -6.48 17.13 -3.62
CA ARG A 357 -7.49 16.68 -4.58
C ARG A 357 -7.99 17.82 -5.48
N ASP A 358 -8.20 18.99 -4.88
CA ASP A 358 -8.70 20.19 -5.57
C ASP A 358 -7.61 20.96 -6.33
N ARG A 359 -6.35 20.46 -6.35
CA ARG A 359 -5.19 21.08 -7.02
C ARG A 359 -4.79 22.45 -6.46
N THR A 360 -5.13 22.72 -5.21
CA THR A 360 -4.82 23.98 -4.50
C THR A 360 -3.87 23.80 -3.32
N ALA A 361 -3.43 22.57 -3.04
CA ALA A 361 -2.47 22.32 -1.96
C ALA A 361 -1.14 23.03 -2.22
N MET A 362 -0.51 23.44 -1.12
CA MET A 362 0.85 23.94 -1.07
C MET A 362 1.75 22.95 -0.34
N HIS A 363 3.06 23.10 -0.46
CA HIS A 363 3.98 22.40 0.44
C HIS A 363 3.78 22.94 1.86
N VAL A 364 3.61 22.03 2.82
CA VAL A 364 3.44 22.31 4.24
C VAL A 364 4.61 21.69 5.00
N HIS A 365 5.23 22.46 5.88
CA HIS A 365 6.26 22.03 6.82
C HIS A 365 6.37 23.04 7.96
N ASP A 366 6.92 22.61 9.10
CA ASP A 366 7.26 23.48 10.23
C ASP A 366 8.44 24.42 9.93
#